data_AF-A0AAA9RZ85-F1
#
_entry.id   AF-A0AAA9RZ85-F1
#
_cell.length_a   1.000
_cell.length_b   1.000
_cell.length_c   1.000
_cell.angle_alpha   90.00
_cell.angle_beta   90.00
_cell.angle_gamma   90.00
#
_symmetry.space_group_name_H-M   'P 1'
#
loop_
_entity.id
_entity.type
_entity.pdbx_description
1 polymer ?
#
loop_
_entity_poly.entity_id
_entity_poly.type
_entity_poly.pdbx_seq_one_letter_code
_entity_poly.pdbx_strand_id
1 'polypeptide(L)'
;MPGTQYPMKQLRPREGKSLSILAGTEAHLTPNQRVWLPLSNRSGQDKVAPERNRSWLRAGRTMNVFRILGDLSHLLAMILLLGKIWRSKCCAGISGKSQILFALVFTTRYLDLFTNFISIYNTVMKMVFLLCAYVTVYMIYGKFRKTFDSENDTFRLEFLLVPVIGLSFLENYSFTPLEILWTFSIYLESVAILPQLFMISKTGEAETITTHYLFFLGLYRALYLANWIRRYQTENFYDQIAVVSGVVQTIFYCDFFYLYVTKVLKGKKLSLPMPI
;
A
#
# COMPACT_ATOMS: atom_id res chain seq x y z
N MET A 1 -63.78 34.41 40.29
CA MET A 1 -62.71 33.85 39.43
C MET A 1 -61.57 34.87 39.33
N PRO A 2 -60.32 34.40 39.28
CA PRO A 2 -59.16 35.07 39.89
C PRO A 2 -58.42 36.04 38.96
N GLY A 3 -57.68 36.97 39.57
CA GLY A 3 -56.75 37.86 38.89
C GLY A 3 -55.35 37.28 38.71
N THR A 4 -54.47 38.04 38.07
CA THR A 4 -53.02 37.82 38.17
C THR A 4 -52.30 39.16 37.99
N GLN A 5 -51.80 39.69 39.11
CA GLN A 5 -50.78 40.74 39.18
C GLN A 5 -49.40 40.10 38.97
N TYR A 6 -48.56 40.75 38.16
CA TYR A 6 -47.13 40.43 38.05
C TYR A 6 -46.35 40.95 39.27
N PRO A 7 -45.33 40.22 39.76
CA PRO A 7 -44.29 40.85 40.57
C PRO A 7 -42.93 40.86 39.85
N MET A 8 -42.33 42.05 39.80
CA MET A 8 -40.89 42.26 39.62
C MET A 8 -40.11 41.56 40.74
N LYS A 9 -39.03 40.83 40.41
CA LYS A 9 -38.01 40.40 41.37
C LYS A 9 -36.70 41.15 41.14
N GLN A 10 -36.31 41.87 42.20
CA GLN A 10 -35.05 42.60 42.37
C GLN A 10 -33.82 41.69 42.30
N LEU A 11 -32.77 42.20 41.66
CA LEU A 11 -31.40 41.70 41.76
C LEU A 11 -30.82 41.94 43.16
N ARG A 12 -30.16 40.92 43.73
CA ARG A 12 -29.09 41.09 44.74
C ARG A 12 -27.93 40.14 44.42
N PRO A 13 -26.66 40.59 44.47
CA PRO A 13 -25.49 39.74 44.26
C PRO A 13 -24.93 39.25 45.59
N ARG A 14 -24.56 37.97 45.71
CA ARG A 14 -23.53 37.50 46.66
C ARG A 14 -22.86 36.20 46.21
N GLU A 15 -21.58 36.37 45.88
CA GLU A 15 -20.42 35.58 46.36
C GLU A 15 -20.38 34.05 46.14
N GLY A 16 -19.53 33.67 45.17
CA GLY A 16 -18.35 32.83 45.44
C GLY A 16 -18.57 31.41 45.95
N LYS A 17 -18.72 30.45 45.03
CA LYS A 17 -18.32 29.05 45.28
C LYS A 17 -17.67 28.42 44.03
N SER A 18 -16.38 28.14 44.17
CA SER A 18 -15.59 27.05 43.59
C SER A 18 -15.72 26.75 42.10
N LEU A 19 -14.81 27.33 41.32
CA LEU A 19 -14.41 26.84 40.00
C LEU A 19 -13.48 25.63 40.18
N SER A 20 -14.05 24.44 40.23
CA SER A 20 -13.28 23.19 40.14
C SER A 20 -14.23 22.04 39.78
N ILE A 21 -13.93 21.34 38.69
CA ILE A 21 -14.60 20.12 38.17
C ILE A 21 -15.84 20.49 37.32
N LEU A 22 -15.78 20.50 35.99
CA LEU A 22 -15.69 19.30 35.13
C LEU A 22 -14.81 19.57 33.89
N ALA A 23 -13.58 19.07 33.93
CA ALA A 23 -12.85 18.67 32.76
C ALA A 23 -13.41 17.33 32.27
N GLY A 24 -13.65 17.18 30.97
CA GLY A 24 -13.98 15.88 30.38
C GLY A 24 -15.30 15.82 29.61
N THR A 25 -15.50 16.69 28.63
CA THR A 25 -16.42 16.40 27.52
C THR A 25 -15.90 17.12 26.28
N GLU A 26 -15.09 16.43 25.47
CA GLU A 26 -14.71 16.94 24.15
C GLU A 26 -15.94 16.91 23.24
N ALA A 27 -16.69 18.02 23.22
CA ALA A 27 -17.72 18.24 22.22
C ALA A 27 -17.04 18.43 20.85
N HIS A 28 -17.30 17.53 19.91
CA HIS A 28 -16.90 17.71 18.50
C HIS A 28 -17.64 18.91 17.90
N LEU A 29 -17.01 20.08 17.92
CA LEU A 29 -17.53 21.31 17.34
C LEU A 29 -17.52 21.25 15.80
N THR A 30 -18.62 21.66 15.18
CA THR A 30 -18.73 21.76 13.72
C THR A 30 -17.82 22.87 13.16
N PRO A 31 -17.41 22.84 11.87
CA PRO A 31 -16.54 23.86 11.28
C PRO A 31 -17.03 25.31 11.49
N ASN A 32 -18.35 25.52 11.49
CA ASN A 32 -18.95 26.84 11.70
C ASN A 32 -18.86 27.33 13.15
N GLN A 33 -18.78 26.42 14.12
CA GLN A 33 -18.67 26.79 15.54
C GLN A 33 -17.24 27.13 15.96
N ARG A 34 -16.23 26.75 15.15
CA ARG A 34 -14.81 27.08 15.41
C ARG A 34 -14.46 28.55 15.17
N VAL A 35 -15.26 29.26 14.37
CA VAL A 35 -15.03 30.68 14.02
C VAL A 35 -15.12 31.60 15.24
N TRP A 36 -15.87 31.19 16.28
CA TRP A 36 -16.10 31.99 17.47
C TRP A 36 -15.14 31.71 18.64
N LEU A 37 -14.17 30.80 18.45
CA LEU A 37 -13.17 30.50 19.48
C LEU A 37 -12.06 31.56 19.52
N PRO A 38 -11.64 32.00 20.72
CA PRO A 38 -10.52 32.92 20.92
C PRO A 38 -9.24 32.40 20.24
N LEU A 39 -8.48 33.30 19.59
CA LEU A 39 -7.27 32.97 18.83
C LEU A 39 -6.20 32.24 19.66
N SER A 40 -6.15 32.49 20.98
CA SER A 40 -5.22 31.82 21.91
C SER A 40 -5.49 30.32 22.08
N ASN A 41 -6.70 29.85 21.77
CA ASN A 41 -7.08 28.43 21.83
C ASN A 41 -6.92 27.69 20.50
N ARG A 42 -6.73 28.40 19.38
CA ARG A 42 -6.51 27.77 18.06
C ARG A 42 -5.09 27.22 17.91
N SER A 43 -4.10 27.90 18.50
CA SER A 43 -2.68 27.54 18.39
C SER A 43 -2.30 26.19 19.02
N GLY A 44 -3.14 25.65 19.92
CA GLY A 44 -2.93 24.33 20.54
C GLY A 44 -3.59 23.16 19.80
N GLN A 45 -4.67 23.40 19.04
CA GLN A 45 -5.44 22.35 18.37
C GLN A 45 -5.08 22.17 16.89
N ASP A 46 -4.48 23.16 16.24
CA ASP A 46 -4.09 23.08 14.82
C ASP A 46 -2.81 22.24 14.57
N LYS A 47 -2.14 21.74 15.61
CA LYS A 47 -0.87 20.99 15.49
C LYS A 47 -1.00 19.47 15.43
N VAL A 48 -2.21 18.92 15.60
CA VAL A 48 -2.45 17.48 15.50
C VAL A 48 -3.52 17.25 14.45
N ALA A 49 -3.09 17.07 13.20
CA ALA A 49 -3.95 16.47 12.19
C ALA A 49 -4.48 15.15 12.79
N PRO A 50 -5.81 14.99 12.96
CA PRO A 50 -6.36 13.83 13.65
C PRO A 50 -5.86 12.56 12.94
N GLU A 51 -5.36 11.58 13.70
CA GLU A 51 -4.86 10.30 13.16
C GLU A 51 -5.84 9.61 12.20
N ARG A 52 -7.13 9.97 12.30
CA ARG A 52 -8.22 9.58 11.39
C ARG A 52 -7.89 9.80 9.90
N ASN A 53 -7.09 10.81 9.55
CA ASN A 53 -6.82 11.20 8.16
C ASN A 53 -5.54 10.60 7.56
N ARG A 54 -4.78 9.78 8.30
CA ARG A 54 -3.52 9.19 7.81
C ARG A 54 -3.69 7.69 7.52
N SER A 55 -4.10 7.37 6.31
CA SER A 55 -4.43 5.99 5.87
C SER A 55 -3.23 5.06 5.99
N TRP A 56 -2.02 5.51 5.59
CA TRP A 56 -0.79 4.71 5.68
C TRP A 56 -0.42 4.33 7.12
N LEU A 57 -0.62 5.21 8.11
CA LEU A 57 -0.39 4.87 9.52
C LEU A 57 -1.33 3.75 9.99
N ARG A 58 -2.62 3.86 9.66
CA ARG A 58 -3.63 2.85 10.03
C ARG A 58 -3.43 1.54 9.27
N ALA A 59 -2.92 1.61 8.04
CA ALA A 59 -2.52 0.45 7.27
C ALA A 59 -1.32 -0.27 7.93
N GLY A 60 -0.41 0.44 8.60
CA GLY A 60 0.78 -0.11 9.26
C GLY A 60 0.57 -0.69 10.66
N ARG A 61 -0.46 -0.25 11.40
CA ARG A 61 -0.56 -0.44 12.86
C ARG A 61 -1.06 -1.82 13.31
N THR A 62 -1.98 -2.47 12.60
CA THR A 62 -2.56 -3.75 13.04
C THR A 62 -1.89 -4.95 12.38
N MET A 63 -1.38 -5.86 13.21
CA MET A 63 -0.71 -7.09 12.80
C MET A 63 -1.65 -8.28 12.98
N ASN A 64 -1.67 -9.17 12.00
CA ASN A 64 -2.50 -10.36 12.00
C ASN A 64 -1.82 -11.45 11.17
N VAL A 65 -2.29 -12.69 11.34
CA VAL A 65 -1.69 -13.86 10.71
C VAL A 65 -1.67 -13.75 9.18
N PHE A 66 -2.78 -13.32 8.55
CA PHE A 66 -2.84 -13.18 7.08
C PHE A 66 -1.84 -12.14 6.55
N ARG A 67 -1.68 -11.01 7.25
CA ARG A 67 -0.71 -9.99 6.90
C ARG A 67 0.72 -10.50 7.04
N ILE A 68 1.05 -11.15 8.15
CA ILE A 68 2.40 -11.69 8.39
C ILE A 68 2.74 -12.75 7.34
N LEU A 69 1.82 -13.69 7.08
CA LEU A 69 2.00 -14.70 6.04
C LEU A 69 2.11 -14.07 4.66
N GLY A 70 1.35 -13.00 4.38
CA GLY A 70 1.48 -12.22 3.15
C GLY A 70 2.88 -11.62 3.03
N ASP A 71 3.35 -10.91 4.05
CA ASP A 71 4.67 -10.28 4.06
C ASP A 71 5.79 -11.31 3.89
N LEU A 72 5.69 -12.48 4.54
CA LEU A 72 6.62 -13.58 4.38
C LEU A 72 6.57 -14.20 2.98
N SER A 73 5.37 -14.38 2.41
CA SER A 73 5.21 -14.89 1.04
C SER A 73 5.82 -13.93 0.02
N HIS A 74 5.64 -12.62 0.22
CA HIS A 74 6.23 -11.61 -0.65
C HIS A 74 7.75 -11.61 -0.55
N LEU A 75 8.29 -11.64 0.68
CA LEU A 75 9.73 -11.72 0.91
C LEU A 75 10.32 -13.01 0.29
N LEU A 76 9.64 -14.14 0.43
CA LEU A 76 10.06 -15.40 -0.18
C LEU A 76 10.11 -15.29 -1.71
N ALA A 77 9.13 -14.65 -2.35
CA ALA A 77 9.15 -14.39 -3.79
C ALA A 77 10.41 -13.61 -4.19
N MET A 78 10.75 -12.54 -3.48
CA MET A 78 11.95 -11.73 -3.75
C MET A 78 13.24 -12.52 -3.54
N ILE A 79 13.33 -13.31 -2.48
CA ILE A 79 14.50 -14.16 -2.20
C ILE A 79 14.65 -15.24 -3.27
N LEU A 80 13.55 -15.86 -3.73
CA LEU A 80 13.58 -16.86 -4.80
C LEU A 80 14.10 -16.26 -6.11
N LEU A 81 13.61 -15.08 -6.50
CA LEU A 81 14.08 -14.38 -7.69
C LEU A 81 15.57 -14.02 -7.57
N LEU A 82 15.98 -13.49 -6.42
CA LEU A 82 17.36 -13.12 -6.19
C LEU A 82 18.29 -14.35 -6.18
N GLY A 83 17.86 -15.42 -5.52
CA GLY A 83 18.55 -16.70 -5.47
C GLY A 83 18.67 -17.34 -6.85
N LYS A 84 17.64 -17.22 -7.70
CA LYS A 84 17.68 -17.62 -9.11
C LYS A 84 18.80 -16.90 -9.84
N ILE A 85 18.77 -15.57 -9.85
CA ILE A 85 19.77 -14.74 -10.55
C ILE A 85 21.18 -15.01 -10.01
N TRP A 86 21.32 -15.15 -8.69
CA TRP A 86 22.62 -15.40 -8.07
C TRP A 86 23.20 -16.78 -8.40
N ARG A 87 22.38 -17.83 -8.40
CA ARG A 87 22.85 -19.21 -8.67
C ARG A 87 23.05 -19.47 -10.16
N SER A 88 22.13 -19.01 -11.01
CA SER A 88 22.24 -19.19 -12.47
C SER A 88 23.25 -18.24 -13.12
N LYS A 89 23.64 -17.15 -12.43
CA LYS A 89 24.45 -16.05 -12.98
C LYS A 89 23.84 -15.46 -14.27
N CYS A 90 22.52 -15.57 -14.42
CA CYS A 90 21.79 -15.22 -15.62
C CYS A 90 20.42 -14.61 -15.27
N CYS A 91 20.10 -13.47 -15.89
CA CYS A 91 18.83 -12.77 -15.73
C CYS A 91 17.88 -12.92 -16.93
N ALA A 92 18.15 -13.87 -17.84
CA ALA A 92 17.23 -14.20 -18.93
C ALA A 92 15.83 -14.59 -18.41
N GLY A 93 14.80 -14.16 -19.15
CA GLY A 93 13.39 -14.40 -18.82
C GLY A 93 12.81 -13.53 -17.68
N ILE A 94 13.58 -12.59 -17.13
CA ILE A 94 13.12 -11.65 -16.09
C ILE A 94 13.05 -10.24 -16.68
N SER A 95 11.89 -9.60 -16.56
CA SER A 95 11.71 -8.20 -16.96
C SER A 95 12.38 -7.28 -15.94
N GLY A 96 13.40 -6.56 -16.38
CA GLY A 96 14.08 -5.56 -15.57
C GLY A 96 13.18 -4.36 -15.33
N LYS A 97 12.30 -4.03 -16.29
CA LYS A 97 11.30 -2.97 -16.17
C LYS A 97 10.36 -3.22 -14.99
N SER A 98 9.81 -4.43 -14.84
CA SER A 98 9.00 -4.77 -13.66
C SER A 98 9.78 -4.61 -12.35
N GLN A 99 11.05 -5.01 -12.30
CA GLN A 99 11.86 -4.87 -11.08
C GLN A 99 12.15 -3.40 -10.74
N ILE A 100 12.35 -2.53 -11.74
CA ILE A 100 12.43 -1.07 -11.52
C ILE A 100 11.12 -0.53 -10.96
N LEU A 101 9.97 -0.96 -11.49
CA LEU A 101 8.67 -0.53 -10.98
C LEU A 101 8.46 -0.99 -9.53
N PHE A 102 8.80 -2.23 -9.18
CA PHE A 102 8.74 -2.70 -7.79
C PHE A 102 9.69 -1.93 -6.86
N ALA A 103 10.91 -1.63 -7.29
CA ALA A 103 11.82 -0.79 -6.52
C ALA A 103 11.25 0.62 -6.30
N LEU A 104 10.63 1.21 -7.32
CA LEU A 104 9.96 2.51 -7.22
C LEU A 104 8.77 2.46 -6.25
N VAL A 105 7.94 1.41 -6.30
CA VAL A 105 6.85 1.17 -5.35
C VAL A 105 7.35 1.17 -3.91
N PHE A 106 8.37 0.37 -3.59
CA PHE A 106 8.87 0.30 -2.22
C PHE A 106 9.50 1.61 -1.77
N THR A 107 10.19 2.30 -2.68
CA THR A 107 10.81 3.60 -2.40
C THR A 107 9.76 4.62 -2.01
N THR A 108 8.71 4.79 -2.81
CA THR A 108 7.66 5.79 -2.55
C THR A 108 6.77 5.41 -1.37
N ARG A 109 6.52 4.11 -1.16
CA ARG A 109 5.70 3.61 -0.05
C ARG A 109 6.35 3.77 1.32
N TYR A 110 7.67 3.57 1.39
CA TYR A 110 8.40 3.49 2.66
C TYR A 110 9.16 4.77 3.01
N LEU A 111 8.86 5.90 2.36
CA LEU A 111 9.38 7.22 2.76
C LEU A 111 8.99 7.60 4.19
N ASP A 112 7.91 7.01 4.72
CA ASP A 112 7.49 7.17 6.10
C ASP A 112 8.49 6.60 7.12
N LEU A 113 9.47 5.81 6.69
CA LEU A 113 10.55 5.25 7.53
C LEU A 113 11.42 6.34 8.16
N PHE A 114 11.56 7.50 7.50
CA PHE A 114 12.32 8.63 8.03
C PHE A 114 11.54 9.51 9.01
N THR A 115 10.21 9.38 9.03
CA THR A 115 9.34 10.29 9.78
C THR A 115 8.55 9.61 10.89
N ASN A 116 8.35 8.28 10.82
CA ASN A 116 7.53 7.55 11.76
C ASN A 116 8.13 6.20 12.13
N PHE A 117 8.10 5.91 13.43
CA PHE A 117 8.42 4.58 13.96
C PHE A 117 7.14 3.90 14.44
N ILE A 118 6.78 2.78 13.81
CA ILE A 118 5.60 1.99 14.18
C ILE A 118 6.02 0.82 15.08
N SER A 119 6.94 -0.02 14.59
CA SER A 119 7.49 -1.17 15.31
C SER A 119 8.80 -1.63 14.69
N ILE A 120 9.63 -2.35 15.48
CA ILE A 120 10.90 -2.91 15.00
C ILE A 120 10.66 -3.83 13.79
N TYR A 121 9.65 -4.71 13.87
CA TYR A 121 9.29 -5.59 12.76
C TYR A 121 8.98 -4.81 11.48
N ASN A 122 8.15 -3.76 11.57
CA ASN A 122 7.77 -2.95 10.42
C ASN A 122 8.99 -2.27 9.78
N THR A 123 9.83 -1.63 10.59
CA THR A 123 11.04 -0.95 10.11
C THR A 123 12.02 -1.94 9.48
N VAL A 124 12.31 -3.07 10.13
CA VAL A 124 13.23 -4.08 9.60
C VAL A 124 12.71 -4.67 8.29
N MET A 125 11.42 -5.04 8.22
CA MET A 125 10.84 -5.58 6.98
C MET A 125 10.93 -4.58 5.83
N LYS A 126 10.59 -3.30 6.05
CA LYS A 126 10.71 -2.25 5.03
C LYS A 126 12.14 -2.12 4.50
N MET A 127 13.15 -2.15 5.39
CA MET A 127 14.55 -2.10 5.00
C MET A 127 14.97 -3.33 4.19
N VAL A 128 14.50 -4.52 4.56
CA VAL A 128 14.77 -5.76 3.81
C VAL A 128 14.12 -5.71 2.43
N PHE A 129 12.86 -5.27 2.32
CA PHE A 129 12.18 -5.11 1.03
C PHE A 129 12.92 -4.14 0.10
N LEU A 130 13.32 -2.96 0.61
CA LEU A 130 14.12 -2.00 -0.15
C LEU A 130 15.45 -2.62 -0.61
N LEU A 131 16.19 -3.24 0.31
CA LEU A 131 17.47 -3.85 -0.01
C LEU A 131 17.33 -4.93 -1.09
N CYS A 132 16.39 -5.86 -0.93
CA CYS A 132 16.16 -6.92 -1.91
C CYS A 132 15.76 -6.36 -3.28
N ALA A 133 14.92 -5.33 -3.33
CA ALA A 133 14.49 -4.71 -4.59
C ALA A 133 15.66 -4.04 -5.32
N TYR A 134 16.43 -3.19 -4.63
CA TYR A 134 17.58 -2.51 -5.22
C TYR A 134 18.71 -3.47 -5.61
N VAL A 135 18.97 -4.49 -4.79
CA VAL A 135 19.96 -5.53 -5.12
C VAL A 135 19.52 -6.30 -6.37
N THR A 136 18.24 -6.61 -6.53
CA THR A 136 17.72 -7.30 -7.73
C THR A 136 17.90 -6.43 -8.97
N VAL A 137 17.56 -5.14 -8.91
CA VAL A 137 17.78 -4.18 -10.00
C VAL A 137 19.28 -4.06 -10.33
N TYR A 138 20.15 -3.97 -9.32
CA TYR A 138 21.60 -3.94 -9.50
C TYR A 138 22.14 -5.22 -10.16
N MET A 139 21.61 -6.38 -9.79
CA MET A 139 22.01 -7.64 -10.42
C MET A 139 21.63 -7.68 -11.91
N ILE A 140 20.45 -7.18 -12.28
CA ILE A 140 19.97 -7.18 -13.67
C ILE A 140 20.74 -6.15 -14.51
N TYR A 141 20.78 -4.88 -14.09
CA TYR A 141 21.33 -3.79 -14.90
C TYR A 141 22.82 -3.52 -14.70
N GLY A 142 23.40 -4.02 -13.60
CA GLY A 142 24.82 -3.91 -13.30
C GLY A 142 25.56 -5.21 -13.55
N LYS A 143 25.46 -6.15 -12.60
CA LYS A 143 26.32 -7.34 -12.54
C LYS A 143 26.12 -8.32 -13.70
N PHE A 144 24.87 -8.58 -14.08
CA PHE A 144 24.50 -9.57 -15.10
C PHE A 144 23.88 -8.94 -16.35
N ARG A 145 24.14 -7.64 -16.60
CA ARG A 145 23.61 -6.87 -17.73
C ARG A 145 23.77 -7.56 -19.08
N LYS A 146 24.86 -8.29 -19.29
CA LYS A 146 25.13 -9.01 -20.55
C LYS A 146 24.12 -10.13 -20.85
N THR A 147 23.47 -10.67 -19.82
CA THR A 147 22.45 -11.73 -19.94
C THR A 147 21.02 -11.19 -19.91
N PHE A 148 20.87 -9.86 -19.81
CA PHE A 148 19.57 -9.20 -19.78
C PHE A 148 18.98 -9.13 -21.18
N ASP A 149 17.79 -9.67 -21.33
CA ASP A 149 17.07 -9.75 -22.60
C ASP A 149 16.26 -8.46 -22.84
N SER A 150 16.95 -7.43 -23.31
CA SER A 150 16.32 -6.15 -23.64
C SER A 150 15.44 -6.20 -24.88
N GLU A 151 15.60 -7.19 -25.76
CA GLU A 151 14.82 -7.35 -26.99
C GLU A 151 13.40 -7.87 -26.70
N ASN A 152 13.25 -8.69 -25.67
CA ASN A 152 11.94 -9.15 -25.23
C ASN A 152 11.30 -8.23 -24.18
N ASP A 153 12.07 -7.50 -23.35
CA ASP A 153 11.55 -6.52 -22.40
C ASP A 153 11.17 -5.17 -23.06
N THR A 154 10.25 -5.21 -24.02
CA THR A 154 9.86 -4.07 -24.88
C THR A 154 8.68 -3.24 -24.35
N PHE A 155 8.14 -3.60 -23.18
CA PHE A 155 6.97 -2.93 -22.60
C PHE A 155 7.23 -1.43 -22.33
N ARG A 156 6.32 -0.55 -22.74
CA ARG A 156 6.45 0.90 -22.59
C ARG A 156 5.93 1.36 -21.22
N LEU A 157 6.84 1.79 -20.35
CA LEU A 157 6.54 2.14 -18.96
C LEU A 157 5.67 3.40 -18.83
N GLU A 158 5.69 4.27 -19.84
CA GLU A 158 4.94 5.53 -19.86
C GLU A 158 3.43 5.29 -19.77
N PHE A 159 2.94 4.22 -20.41
CA PHE A 159 1.53 3.84 -20.36
C PHE A 159 1.06 3.37 -18.98
N LEU A 160 1.97 3.03 -18.08
CA LEU A 160 1.63 2.72 -16.68
C LEU A 160 1.85 3.93 -15.79
N LEU A 161 3.02 4.58 -15.91
CA LEU A 161 3.39 5.68 -15.03
C LEU A 161 2.47 6.88 -15.20
N VAL A 162 2.14 7.29 -16.43
CA VAL A 162 1.32 8.50 -16.65
C VAL A 162 -0.08 8.34 -16.05
N PRO A 163 -0.85 7.27 -16.33
CA PRO A 163 -2.15 7.08 -15.69
C PRO A 163 -2.07 6.90 -14.18
N VAL A 164 -1.08 6.16 -13.68
CA VAL A 164 -0.92 5.93 -12.24
C VAL A 164 -0.58 7.21 -11.48
N ILE A 165 0.28 8.06 -12.04
CA ILE A 165 0.57 9.38 -11.49
C ILE A 165 -0.71 10.22 -11.51
N GLY A 166 -1.40 10.33 -12.65
CA GLY A 166 -2.64 11.08 -12.76
C GLY A 166 -3.68 10.65 -11.72
N LEU A 167 -3.94 9.34 -11.61
CA LEU A 167 -4.88 8.78 -10.63
C LEU A 167 -4.46 9.06 -9.19
N SER A 168 -3.16 9.03 -8.87
CA SER A 168 -2.70 9.34 -7.50
C SER A 168 -2.95 10.79 -7.08
N PHE A 169 -2.95 11.73 -8.03
CA PHE A 169 -3.29 13.13 -7.77
C PHE A 169 -4.80 13.38 -7.73
N LEU A 170 -5.58 12.64 -8.53
CA LEU A 170 -7.03 12.78 -8.61
C LEU A 170 -7.74 12.13 -7.41
N GLU A 171 -7.36 10.90 -7.07
CA GLU A 171 -8.01 10.07 -6.06
C GLU A 171 -7.04 9.73 -4.94
N ASN A 172 -7.05 10.53 -3.87
CA ASN A 172 -6.24 10.31 -2.67
C ASN A 172 -7.02 10.70 -1.41
N TYR A 173 -6.57 10.21 -0.26
CA TYR A 173 -7.20 10.51 1.03
C TYR A 173 -6.89 11.92 1.55
N SER A 174 -5.76 12.50 1.16
CA SER A 174 -5.34 13.84 1.55
C SER A 174 -4.25 14.34 0.62
N PHE A 175 -4.33 15.62 0.24
CA PHE A 175 -3.42 16.25 -0.73
C PHE A 175 -2.10 16.66 -0.07
N THR A 176 -1.39 15.68 0.51
CA THR A 176 -0.05 15.86 1.08
C THR A 176 0.96 15.01 0.29
N PRO A 177 2.22 15.42 0.17
CA PRO A 177 3.20 14.69 -0.63
C PRO A 177 3.35 13.21 -0.22
N LEU A 178 3.36 12.91 1.08
CA LEU A 178 3.47 11.53 1.59
C LEU A 178 2.25 10.69 1.24
N GLU A 179 1.04 11.25 1.32
CA GLU A 179 -0.18 10.52 0.98
C GLU A 179 -0.32 10.27 -0.52
N ILE A 180 0.03 11.26 -1.34
CA ILE A 180 0.05 11.11 -2.80
C ILE A 180 1.07 10.03 -3.19
N LEU A 181 2.27 10.04 -2.61
CA LEU A 181 3.30 9.04 -2.88
C LEU A 181 2.91 7.64 -2.38
N TRP A 182 2.22 7.56 -1.24
CA TRP A 182 1.67 6.31 -0.74
C TRP A 182 0.60 5.76 -1.69
N THR A 183 -0.39 6.58 -2.08
CA THR A 183 -1.44 6.21 -3.04
C THR A 183 -0.85 5.81 -4.40
N PHE A 184 0.11 6.60 -4.91
CA PHE A 184 0.88 6.30 -6.12
C PHE A 184 1.52 4.91 -6.03
N SER A 185 2.14 4.59 -4.90
CA SER A 185 2.76 3.26 -4.70
C SER A 185 1.73 2.14 -4.78
N ILE A 186 0.51 2.34 -4.28
CA ILE A 186 -0.57 1.33 -4.27
C ILE A 186 -1.06 1.08 -5.70
N TYR A 187 -1.33 2.14 -6.46
CA TYR A 187 -1.73 2.02 -7.86
C TYR A 187 -0.60 1.44 -8.72
N LEU A 188 0.64 1.90 -8.56
CA LEU A 188 1.77 1.42 -9.34
C LEU A 188 2.02 -0.08 -9.13
N GLU A 189 1.94 -0.54 -7.89
CA GLU A 189 2.17 -1.95 -7.58
C GLU A 189 1.14 -2.89 -8.21
N SER A 190 -0.09 -2.41 -8.39
CA SER A 190 -1.15 -3.20 -9.00
C SER A 190 -0.85 -3.57 -10.45
N VAL A 191 -0.07 -2.72 -11.13
CA VAL A 191 0.30 -2.88 -12.54
C VAL A 191 1.79 -3.18 -12.76
N ALA A 192 2.63 -3.14 -11.72
CA ALA A 192 4.08 -3.31 -11.83
C ALA A 192 4.52 -4.67 -12.42
N ILE A 193 3.65 -5.68 -12.36
CA ILE A 193 3.91 -7.01 -12.91
C ILE A 193 3.68 -7.12 -14.41
N LEU A 194 2.98 -6.16 -15.03
CA LEU A 194 2.59 -6.23 -16.44
C LEU A 194 3.78 -6.39 -17.41
N PRO A 195 4.92 -5.67 -17.27
CA PRO A 195 6.08 -5.90 -18.12
C PRO A 195 6.59 -7.35 -18.08
N GLN A 196 6.64 -7.97 -16.90
CA GLN A 196 7.03 -9.37 -16.74
C GLN A 196 6.05 -10.34 -17.39
N LEU A 197 4.74 -10.12 -17.23
CA LEU A 197 3.72 -10.96 -17.87
C LEU A 197 3.78 -10.82 -19.40
N PHE A 198 3.94 -9.61 -19.90
CA PHE A 198 4.09 -9.32 -21.33
C PHE A 198 5.34 -10.00 -21.93
N MET A 199 6.45 -9.97 -21.20
CA MET A 199 7.67 -10.66 -21.62
C MET A 199 7.45 -12.18 -21.71
N ILE A 200 6.80 -12.79 -20.72
CA ILE A 200 6.49 -14.23 -20.72
C ILE A 200 5.54 -14.60 -21.86
N SER A 201 4.53 -13.76 -22.16
CA SER A 201 3.64 -13.99 -23.31
C SER A 201 4.36 -13.90 -24.65
N LYS A 202 5.40 -13.07 -24.76
CA LYS A 202 6.20 -12.93 -25.98
C LYS A 202 7.19 -14.07 -26.17
N THR A 203 7.84 -14.52 -25.10
CA THR A 203 8.83 -15.61 -25.17
C THR A 203 8.20 -16.99 -25.22
N GLY A 204 6.93 -17.12 -24.83
CA GLY A 204 6.18 -18.37 -24.90
C GLY A 204 6.63 -19.44 -23.90
N GLU A 205 7.68 -19.19 -23.11
CA GLU A 205 8.17 -20.08 -22.05
C GLU A 205 8.52 -19.28 -20.79
N ALA A 206 8.18 -19.84 -19.62
CA ALA A 206 8.69 -19.40 -18.32
C ALA A 206 9.43 -20.54 -17.62
N GLU A 207 10.64 -20.26 -17.12
CA GLU A 207 11.40 -21.20 -16.28
C GLU A 207 10.63 -21.53 -14.99
N THR A 208 10.67 -22.79 -14.54
CA THR A 208 9.95 -23.26 -13.34
C THR A 208 10.21 -22.41 -12.10
N ILE A 209 11.45 -21.93 -11.90
CA ILE A 209 11.80 -21.08 -10.76
C ILE A 209 11.11 -19.71 -10.85
N THR A 210 11.08 -19.10 -12.04
CA THR A 210 10.34 -17.85 -12.29
C THR A 210 8.85 -18.05 -11.99
N THR A 211 8.31 -19.22 -12.33
CA THR A 211 6.91 -19.54 -12.07
C THR A 211 6.60 -19.69 -10.57
N HIS A 212 7.50 -20.27 -9.78
CA HIS A 212 7.37 -20.30 -8.32
C HIS A 212 7.48 -18.89 -7.71
N TYR A 213 8.39 -18.05 -8.20
CA TYR A 213 8.47 -16.63 -7.79
C TYR A 213 7.12 -15.94 -7.99
N LEU A 214 6.55 -16.04 -9.19
CA LEU A 214 5.25 -15.43 -9.52
C LEU A 214 4.11 -16.03 -8.70
N PHE A 215 4.16 -17.31 -8.37
CA PHE A 215 3.17 -17.94 -7.49
C PHE A 215 3.18 -17.33 -6.09
N PHE A 216 4.35 -17.21 -5.44
CA PHE A 216 4.45 -16.56 -4.12
C PHE A 216 4.11 -15.08 -4.18
N LEU A 217 4.38 -14.43 -5.32
CA LEU A 217 3.99 -13.05 -5.60
C LEU A 217 2.46 -12.91 -5.75
N GLY A 218 1.77 -13.88 -6.34
CA GLY A 218 0.31 -13.85 -6.32
C GLY A 218 -0.28 -14.25 -4.95
N LEU A 219 0.35 -15.20 -4.25
CA LEU A 219 -0.14 -15.71 -2.97
C LEU A 219 -0.16 -14.64 -1.89
N TYR A 220 0.85 -13.77 -1.84
CA TYR A 220 0.82 -12.67 -0.86
C TYR A 220 -0.37 -11.73 -1.11
N ARG A 221 -0.80 -11.54 -2.37
CA ARG A 221 -1.98 -10.71 -2.67
C ARG A 221 -3.26 -11.34 -2.18
N ALA A 222 -3.43 -12.64 -2.41
CA ALA A 222 -4.57 -13.37 -1.89
C ALA A 222 -4.65 -13.28 -0.36
N LEU A 223 -3.50 -13.41 0.32
CA LEU A 223 -3.41 -13.24 1.78
C LEU A 223 -3.72 -11.82 2.24
N TYR A 224 -3.31 -10.79 1.48
CA TYR A 224 -3.64 -9.40 1.76
C TYR A 224 -5.13 -9.09 1.59
N LEU A 225 -5.79 -9.70 0.59
CA LEU A 225 -7.24 -9.63 0.42
C LEU A 225 -7.97 -10.27 1.60
N ALA A 226 -7.55 -11.46 2.04
CA ALA A 226 -8.07 -12.11 3.23
C ALA A 226 -7.85 -11.26 4.51
N ASN A 227 -6.69 -10.60 4.61
CA ASN A 227 -6.43 -9.64 5.67
C ASN A 227 -7.43 -8.48 5.66
N TRP A 228 -7.72 -7.87 4.51
CA TRP A 228 -8.70 -6.77 4.43
C TRP A 228 -10.10 -7.22 4.82
N ILE A 229 -10.54 -8.41 4.38
CA ILE A 229 -11.84 -8.98 4.79
C ILE A 229 -11.91 -9.13 6.31
N ARG A 230 -10.88 -9.74 6.92
CA ARG A 230 -10.83 -9.91 8.37
C ARG A 230 -10.82 -8.58 9.11
N ARG A 231 -10.07 -7.57 8.63
CA ARG A 231 -10.03 -6.23 9.22
C ARG A 231 -11.37 -5.51 9.09
N TYR A 232 -12.08 -5.70 7.99
CA TYR A 232 -13.42 -5.15 7.83
C TYR A 232 -14.38 -5.73 8.88
N GLN A 233 -14.34 -7.05 9.09
CA GLN A 233 -15.20 -7.73 10.06
C GLN A 233 -14.86 -7.42 11.53
N THR A 234 -13.58 -7.28 11.87
CA THR A 234 -13.11 -7.17 13.27
C THR A 234 -12.85 -5.74 13.71
N GLU A 235 -12.36 -4.88 12.82
CA GLU A 235 -11.91 -3.51 13.12
C GLU A 235 -12.82 -2.44 12.47
N ASN A 236 -13.83 -2.83 11.67
CA ASN A 236 -14.58 -1.94 10.77
C ASN A 236 -13.66 -1.03 9.92
N PHE A 237 -12.47 -1.54 9.60
CA PHE A 237 -11.47 -0.83 8.79
C PHE A 237 -11.68 -1.16 7.32
N TYR A 238 -11.93 -0.13 6.51
CA TYR A 238 -12.06 -0.24 5.06
C TYR A 238 -11.20 0.82 4.36
N ASP A 239 -10.30 0.38 3.51
CA ASP A 239 -9.43 1.22 2.67
C ASP A 239 -9.74 0.93 1.21
N GLN A 240 -10.62 1.75 0.64
CA GLN A 240 -11.12 1.58 -0.73
C GLN A 240 -10.00 1.58 -1.77
N ILE A 241 -8.99 2.46 -1.62
CA ILE A 241 -7.88 2.57 -2.58
C ILE A 241 -7.05 1.28 -2.56
N ALA A 242 -6.71 0.79 -1.37
CA ALA A 242 -5.95 -0.45 -1.22
C ALA A 242 -6.73 -1.68 -1.72
N VAL A 243 -8.02 -1.79 -1.38
CA VAL A 243 -8.85 -2.93 -1.77
C VAL A 243 -9.05 -2.98 -3.28
N VAL A 244 -9.45 -1.88 -3.92
CA VAL A 244 -9.69 -1.85 -5.37
C VAL A 244 -8.41 -2.16 -6.14
N SER A 245 -7.30 -1.52 -5.76
CA SER A 245 -6.00 -1.77 -6.41
C SER A 245 -5.52 -3.21 -6.19
N GLY A 246 -5.76 -3.77 -5.00
CA GLY A 246 -5.44 -5.16 -4.71
C GLY A 246 -6.27 -6.16 -5.50
N VAL A 247 -7.54 -5.86 -5.76
CA VAL A 247 -8.40 -6.66 -6.64
C VAL A 247 -7.90 -6.60 -8.09
N VAL A 248 -7.62 -5.41 -8.62
CA VAL A 248 -7.03 -5.24 -9.97
C VAL A 248 -5.74 -6.05 -10.11
N GLN A 249 -4.86 -5.94 -9.11
CA GLN A 249 -3.63 -6.71 -9.08
C GLN A 249 -3.87 -8.22 -9.09
N THR A 250 -4.81 -8.70 -8.29
CA THR A 250 -5.16 -10.13 -8.21
C THR A 250 -5.69 -10.65 -9.54
N ILE A 251 -6.49 -9.85 -10.27
CA ILE A 251 -7.00 -10.20 -11.60
C ILE A 251 -5.85 -10.44 -12.58
N PHE A 252 -4.80 -9.59 -12.59
CA PHE A 252 -3.63 -9.82 -13.45
C PHE A 252 -2.87 -11.11 -13.10
N TYR A 253 -2.92 -11.56 -11.83
CA TYR A 253 -2.37 -12.85 -11.44
C TYR A 253 -3.30 -14.04 -11.73
N CYS A 254 -4.61 -13.85 -11.87
CA CYS A 254 -5.56 -14.96 -12.08
C CYS A 254 -5.25 -15.78 -13.34
N ASP A 255 -4.98 -15.11 -14.46
CA ASP A 255 -4.64 -15.79 -15.72
C ASP A 255 -3.32 -16.59 -15.58
N PHE A 256 -2.33 -15.98 -14.93
CA PHE A 256 -1.08 -16.66 -14.59
C PHE A 256 -1.30 -17.88 -13.68
N PHE A 257 -2.14 -17.76 -12.64
CA PHE A 257 -2.44 -18.86 -11.73
C PHE A 257 -3.14 -20.02 -12.42
N TYR A 258 -4.08 -19.73 -13.30
CA TYR A 258 -4.76 -20.73 -14.11
C TYR A 258 -3.75 -21.55 -14.93
N LEU A 259 -2.83 -20.87 -15.61
CA LEU A 259 -1.78 -21.52 -16.39
C LEU A 259 -0.77 -22.29 -15.53
N TYR A 260 -0.41 -21.74 -14.37
CA TYR A 260 0.48 -22.39 -13.42
C TYR A 260 -0.08 -23.73 -12.92
N VAL A 261 -1.33 -23.74 -12.46
CA VAL A 261 -1.97 -24.95 -11.93
C VAL A 261 -2.19 -26.00 -13.02
N THR A 262 -2.60 -25.57 -14.21
CA THR A 262 -2.93 -26.50 -15.29
C THR A 262 -1.70 -27.07 -16.00
N LYS A 263 -0.59 -26.32 -16.08
CA LYS A 263 0.63 -26.74 -16.79
C LYS A 263 1.74 -27.16 -15.83
N VAL A 264 2.15 -26.28 -14.92
CA VAL A 264 3.39 -26.45 -14.14
C VAL A 264 3.24 -27.46 -13.01
N LEU A 265 2.13 -27.45 -12.28
CA LEU A 265 1.88 -28.48 -11.24
C LEU A 265 1.73 -29.89 -11.83
N LYS A 266 1.42 -30.01 -13.12
CA LYS A 266 1.36 -31.29 -13.85
C LYS A 266 2.69 -31.66 -14.51
N GLY A 267 3.78 -30.96 -14.19
CA GLY A 267 5.11 -31.20 -14.77
C GLY A 267 5.26 -30.79 -16.24
N LYS A 268 4.28 -30.07 -16.81
CA LYS A 268 4.36 -29.55 -18.18
C LYS A 268 4.97 -28.16 -18.16
N LYS A 269 5.81 -27.85 -19.16
CA LYS A 269 6.34 -26.50 -19.33
C LYS A 269 5.21 -25.48 -19.51
N LEU A 270 5.38 -24.28 -18.96
CA LEU A 270 4.45 -23.19 -19.15
C LEU A 270 4.61 -22.63 -20.56
N SER A 271 3.88 -23.21 -21.52
CA SER A 271 3.78 -22.70 -22.89
C SER A 271 2.51 -21.86 -23.05
N LEU A 272 2.65 -20.56 -23.29
CA LEU A 272 1.51 -19.70 -23.61
C LEU A 272 1.12 -19.89 -25.09
N PRO A 273 -0.17 -19.98 -25.44
CA PRO A 273 -0.58 -19.90 -26.83
C PRO A 273 -0.18 -18.52 -27.36
N MET A 274 0.67 -18.46 -28.39
CA MET A 274 1.03 -17.18 -29.00
C MET A 274 -0.23 -16.54 -29.58
N PRO A 275 -0.45 -15.23 -29.37
CA PRO A 275 -1.49 -14.53 -30.11
C PRO A 275 -1.15 -14.64 -31.60
N ILE A 276 -2.08 -15.22 -32.37
CA ILE A 276 -2.02 -15.32 -33.83
C ILE A 276 -2.14 -13.91 -34.43
#